data_AF-A0A9P4WDM0-F1
#
_entry.id   AF-A0A9P4WDM0-F1
#
_cell.length_a   1.000
_cell.length_b   1.000
_cell.length_c   1.000
_cell.angle_alpha   90.00
_cell.angle_beta   90.00
_cell.angle_gamma   90.00
#
_symmetry.space_group_name_H-M   'P 1'
#
loop_
_entity.id
_entity.type
_entity.pdbx_description
1 polymer ?
#
loop_
_entity_poly.entity_id
_entity_poly.type
_entity_poly.pdbx_seq_one_letter_code
_entity_poly.pdbx_strand_id
1 'polypeptide(L)'
;MDHQQESQAPLTVSRVPSVVRLSTSSERSARSTPAPSVQGVFATPPGTSPAEIIEDKQDTSFTHRMRAVIDIRCGKELRNRFSIHEYILCDYSDKLNGISVKAKDYRVAYDHCEEILEQLSVIAMSEVSSDIFEKRGCRTKLFSLIEVIDKAYPLVEYQSILRMTIRNVLNQQCQNHNVTSRPKNVKAFQELPLDQRLDLLNFEGAFAVAEEVCAHLLKIKCQEEQKNSNNFIKSWAQGRLALRDTDERTVASLVEWAYDNTTLEFGDAEHLYDIWTLAARLKFELLAADCMDRIFSAASDNIDHAFANDISLGYLTGLDTEQDTPSSLVVADNILATVFKHVLRDKNPPPKLSDLVVHALARGMDSKLWAQLQTFISPDIQRRLIDALLASKETKIEQDSTNGKLIKFEGQQEGRIA
;
A
#
# COMPACT_ATOMS: atom_id res chain seq x y z
N MET A 1 5.80 -43.79 31.53
CA MET A 1 5.93 -42.34 31.23
C MET A 1 6.09 -42.26 29.73
N ASP A 2 4.95 -42.21 29.06
CA ASP A 2 4.84 -42.37 27.62
C ASP A 2 5.09 -41.03 26.91
N HIS A 3 5.97 -41.06 25.92
CA HIS A 3 6.19 -39.95 25.00
C HIS A 3 5.13 -40.02 23.89
N GLN A 4 4.19 -39.07 23.90
CA GLN A 4 3.28 -38.82 22.79
C GLN A 4 4.02 -38.13 21.65
N GLN A 5 3.93 -38.74 20.47
CA GLN A 5 4.48 -38.30 19.21
C GLN A 5 3.32 -37.71 18.40
N GLU A 6 3.25 -36.38 18.30
CA GLU A 6 2.24 -35.69 17.49
C GLU A 6 2.59 -35.78 16.00
N SER A 7 1.71 -36.45 15.27
CA SER A 7 1.73 -36.60 13.81
C SER A 7 1.14 -35.35 13.17
N GLN A 8 1.95 -34.60 12.41
CA GLN A 8 1.46 -33.49 11.58
C GLN A 8 1.00 -34.00 10.21
N ALA A 9 -0.28 -33.81 9.92
CA ALA A 9 -0.89 -34.09 8.62
C ALA A 9 -0.54 -32.99 7.58
N PRO A 10 -0.46 -33.33 6.29
CA PRO A 10 -0.13 -32.38 5.23
C PRO A 10 -1.28 -31.42 4.91
N LEU A 11 -0.93 -30.14 4.75
CA LEU A 11 -1.83 -29.05 4.34
C LEU A 11 -2.27 -29.24 2.88
N THR A 12 -3.58 -29.28 2.66
CA THR A 12 -4.21 -29.30 1.34
C THR A 12 -4.15 -27.92 0.68
N VAL A 13 -3.65 -27.88 -0.56
CA VAL A 13 -3.62 -26.67 -1.40
C VAL A 13 -5.03 -26.39 -1.91
N SER A 14 -5.63 -25.31 -1.40
CA SER A 14 -6.96 -24.83 -1.79
C SER A 14 -6.90 -24.17 -3.18
N ARG A 15 -7.59 -24.77 -4.16
CA ARG A 15 -7.86 -24.18 -5.48
C ARG A 15 -8.84 -23.02 -5.33
N VAL A 16 -8.41 -21.81 -5.69
CA VAL A 16 -9.30 -20.65 -5.84
C VAL A 16 -10.00 -20.73 -7.20
N PRO A 17 -11.33 -20.50 -7.27
CA PRO A 17 -12.06 -20.48 -8.53
C PRO A 17 -11.85 -19.17 -9.29
N SER A 18 -11.66 -19.32 -10.61
CA SER A 18 -11.62 -18.26 -11.61
C SER A 18 -13.02 -17.66 -11.78
N VAL A 19 -13.16 -16.35 -11.55
CA VAL A 19 -14.37 -15.60 -11.90
C VAL A 19 -13.97 -14.53 -12.91
N VAL A 20 -14.06 -14.91 -14.19
CA VAL A 20 -14.13 -14.01 -15.32
C VAL A 20 -15.57 -13.47 -15.37
N ARG A 21 -15.78 -12.18 -15.12
CA ARG A 21 -17.03 -11.50 -15.49
C ARG A 21 -16.88 -10.94 -16.90
N LEU A 22 -17.48 -11.66 -17.85
CA LEU A 22 -17.76 -11.19 -19.21
C LEU A 22 -18.92 -10.20 -19.15
N SER A 23 -18.69 -8.98 -19.66
CA SER A 23 -19.74 -8.02 -19.97
C SER A 23 -20.48 -8.49 -21.22
N THR A 24 -21.71 -8.97 -21.05
CA THR A 24 -22.63 -9.21 -22.17
C THR A 24 -23.43 -7.94 -22.45
N SER A 25 -23.10 -7.27 -23.55
CA SER A 25 -23.97 -6.32 -24.23
C SER A 25 -25.21 -7.05 -24.75
N SER A 26 -26.40 -6.55 -24.44
CA SER A 26 -27.65 -7.03 -25.03
C SER A 26 -28.26 -5.92 -25.89
N GLU A 27 -28.29 -6.20 -27.18
CA GLU A 27 -28.91 -5.41 -28.23
C GLU A 27 -30.44 -5.35 -28.05
N ARG A 28 -31.04 -4.18 -28.28
CA ARG A 28 -32.41 -4.12 -28.81
C ARG A 28 -32.46 -3.18 -30.01
N SER A 29 -32.72 -3.83 -31.14
CA SER A 29 -33.02 -3.30 -32.46
C SER A 29 -34.45 -2.75 -32.53
N ALA A 30 -34.66 -1.63 -33.26
CA ALA A 30 -35.53 -1.61 -34.44
C ALA A 30 -35.69 -0.21 -35.10
N ARG A 31 -35.54 -0.24 -36.44
CA ARG A 31 -36.29 0.49 -37.50
C ARG A 31 -35.81 1.85 -38.08
N SER A 32 -35.10 1.71 -39.21
CA SER A 32 -35.40 2.19 -40.59
C SER A 32 -35.57 3.68 -40.96
N THR A 33 -34.56 4.21 -41.68
CA THR A 33 -34.49 4.92 -43.01
C THR A 33 -35.65 5.81 -43.54
N PRO A 34 -35.43 6.80 -44.46
CA PRO A 34 -34.35 6.89 -45.48
C PRO A 34 -33.67 8.27 -45.73
N ALA A 35 -32.71 8.24 -46.66
CA ALA A 35 -31.79 9.27 -47.17
C ALA A 35 -32.45 10.51 -47.85
N PRO A 36 -31.65 11.53 -48.28
CA PRO A 36 -31.10 11.45 -49.65
C PRO A 36 -29.69 12.08 -49.89
N SER A 37 -28.97 11.44 -50.82
CA SER A 37 -28.07 11.96 -51.89
C SER A 37 -27.38 13.33 -51.80
N VAL A 38 -26.05 13.36 -52.05
CA VAL A 38 -25.39 14.30 -52.99
C VAL A 38 -24.17 13.62 -53.65
N GLN A 39 -24.13 13.67 -54.99
CA GLN A 39 -23.01 13.32 -55.87
C GLN A 39 -21.97 14.44 -55.92
N GLY A 40 -20.69 14.10 -56.13
CA GLY A 40 -19.65 15.08 -56.44
C GLY A 40 -18.33 14.43 -56.88
N VAL A 41 -18.23 14.20 -58.18
CA VAL A 41 -17.01 13.86 -58.95
C VAL A 41 -16.04 15.04 -58.93
N PHE A 42 -14.72 14.84 -58.85
CA PHE A 42 -13.70 15.43 -59.74
C PHE A 42 -12.27 14.97 -59.39
N ALA A 43 -11.42 15.03 -60.42
CA ALA A 43 -10.17 14.32 -60.64
C ALA A 43 -8.91 14.91 -59.94
N THR A 44 -7.87 14.07 -59.87
CA THR A 44 -6.45 14.37 -59.60
C THR A 44 -5.81 15.28 -60.67
N PRO A 45 -4.72 16.01 -60.38
CA PRO A 45 -3.33 15.49 -60.55
C PRO A 45 -2.30 16.03 -59.50
N PRO A 46 -1.03 15.55 -59.52
CA PRO A 46 -0.14 15.48 -58.37
C PRO A 46 0.78 16.71 -58.23
N GLY A 47 1.12 17.05 -56.99
CA GLY A 47 2.11 18.07 -56.65
C GLY A 47 3.00 17.58 -55.51
N THR A 48 4.16 17.05 -55.89
CA THR A 48 5.27 16.70 -55.00
C THR A 48 5.83 17.97 -54.36
N SER A 49 5.70 18.07 -53.04
CA SER A 49 6.52 18.97 -52.21
C SER A 49 6.98 18.19 -50.98
N PRO A 50 8.27 18.21 -50.62
CA PRO A 50 8.78 17.52 -49.45
C PRO A 50 8.34 18.29 -48.21
N ALA A 51 7.21 17.87 -47.62
CA ALA A 51 6.90 18.25 -46.26
C ALA A 51 7.97 17.61 -45.36
N GLU A 52 8.73 18.46 -44.66
CA GLU A 52 9.49 18.05 -43.49
C GLU A 52 8.56 17.26 -42.57
N ILE A 53 8.79 15.96 -42.51
CA ILE A 53 8.24 15.11 -41.45
C ILE A 53 9.01 15.55 -40.21
N ILE A 54 8.47 16.55 -39.53
CA ILE A 54 8.69 16.70 -38.10
C ILE A 54 8.08 15.42 -37.53
N GLU A 55 8.94 14.42 -37.31
CA GLU A 55 8.62 13.32 -36.41
C GLU A 55 8.28 13.98 -35.08
N ASP A 56 6.99 14.23 -34.87
CA ASP A 56 6.40 14.36 -33.56
C ASP A 56 6.94 13.15 -32.79
N LYS A 57 7.91 13.41 -31.91
CA LYS A 57 8.22 12.55 -30.79
C LYS A 57 6.95 12.50 -29.96
N GLN A 58 5.98 11.71 -30.42
CA GLN A 58 4.88 11.27 -29.60
C GLN A 58 5.52 10.69 -28.37
N ASP A 59 5.25 11.37 -27.27
CA ASP A 59 5.83 11.16 -25.98
C ASP A 59 5.50 9.74 -25.53
N THR A 60 6.35 8.77 -25.91
CA THR A 60 6.26 7.36 -25.50
C THR A 60 6.31 7.22 -23.98
N SER A 61 6.62 8.31 -23.25
CA SER A 61 6.54 8.35 -21.81
C SER A 61 5.11 8.15 -21.29
N PHE A 62 4.08 8.60 -22.02
CA PHE A 62 2.68 8.46 -21.58
C PHE A 62 2.19 7.00 -21.62
N THR A 63 2.50 6.27 -22.70
CA THR A 63 2.15 4.85 -22.84
C THR A 63 2.96 3.94 -21.91
N HIS A 64 4.15 4.37 -21.48
CA HIS A 64 4.96 3.62 -20.52
C HIS A 64 4.51 3.85 -19.06
N ARG A 65 3.96 5.03 -18.74
CA ARG A 65 3.42 5.35 -17.39
C ARG A 65 2.20 4.53 -16.99
N MET A 66 1.37 4.10 -17.95
CA MET A 66 0.15 3.34 -17.66
C MET A 66 0.36 1.84 -17.36
N ARG A 67 1.59 1.31 -17.45
CA ARG A 67 1.78 -0.16 -17.44
C ARG A 67 1.85 -0.80 -16.06
N ALA A 68 2.31 -0.09 -15.04
CA ALA A 68 2.50 -0.69 -13.73
C ALA A 68 1.28 -0.45 -12.84
N VAL A 69 0.67 -1.54 -12.36
CA VAL A 69 -0.43 -1.53 -11.39
C VAL A 69 0.11 -1.98 -10.05
N ILE A 70 -0.26 -1.28 -8.99
CA ILE A 70 0.05 -1.63 -7.60
C ILE A 70 -1.19 -2.27 -6.96
N ASP A 71 -1.06 -3.51 -6.48
CA ASP A 71 -2.01 -4.23 -5.64
C ASP A 71 -1.85 -3.73 -4.18
N ILE A 72 -2.79 -2.90 -3.74
CA ILE A 72 -2.86 -2.42 -2.36
C ILE A 72 -3.64 -3.45 -1.54
N ARG A 73 -2.99 -4.06 -0.57
CA ARG A 73 -3.62 -4.99 0.39
C ARG A 73 -3.79 -4.32 1.73
N CYS A 74 -4.98 -4.37 2.31
CA CYS A 74 -5.28 -3.68 3.56
C CYS A 74 -6.04 -4.54 4.59
N GLY A 75 -6.11 -4.02 5.81
CA GLY A 75 -6.65 -4.69 6.99
C GLY A 75 -5.62 -5.59 7.69
N LYS A 76 -5.93 -5.96 8.95
CA LYS A 76 -5.04 -6.74 9.83
C LYS A 76 -4.51 -8.02 9.16
N GLU A 77 -5.34 -8.65 8.36
CA GLU A 77 -5.06 -9.90 7.65
C GLU A 77 -4.71 -9.72 6.16
N LEU A 78 -4.66 -8.48 5.64
CA LEU A 78 -4.35 -8.18 4.23
C LEU A 78 -5.27 -8.89 3.22
N ARG A 79 -6.53 -9.14 3.60
CA ARG A 79 -7.52 -9.84 2.77
C ARG A 79 -8.13 -8.93 1.70
N ASN A 80 -8.30 -7.66 2.01
CA ASN A 80 -8.92 -6.67 1.13
C ASN A 80 -7.90 -6.16 0.12
N ARG A 81 -8.32 -5.97 -1.12
CA ARG A 81 -7.43 -5.66 -2.26
C ARG A 81 -8.00 -4.55 -3.12
N PHE A 82 -7.13 -3.62 -3.47
CA PHE A 82 -7.39 -2.53 -4.42
C PHE A 82 -6.29 -2.50 -5.47
N SER A 83 -6.60 -2.00 -6.65
CA SER A 83 -5.62 -1.86 -7.73
C SER A 83 -5.58 -0.42 -8.20
N ILE A 84 -4.39 0.17 -8.22
CA ILE A 84 -4.19 1.55 -8.67
C ILE A 84 -2.96 1.61 -9.57
N HIS A 85 -3.01 2.46 -10.60
CA HIS A 85 -1.85 2.68 -11.45
C HIS A 85 -0.74 3.37 -10.66
N GLU A 86 0.49 2.87 -10.80
CA GLU A 86 1.66 3.35 -10.06
C GLU A 86 1.89 4.85 -10.28
N TYR A 87 1.70 5.34 -11.50
CA TYR A 87 1.95 6.75 -11.82
C TYR A 87 1.05 7.69 -11.00
N ILE A 88 -0.20 7.30 -10.75
CA ILE A 88 -1.14 8.09 -9.95
C ILE A 88 -0.60 8.24 -8.52
N LEU A 89 -0.18 7.13 -7.91
CA LEU A 89 0.41 7.17 -6.57
C LEU A 89 1.69 8.01 -6.51
N CYS A 90 2.50 7.98 -7.58
CA CYS A 90 3.75 8.73 -7.65
C CYS A 90 3.54 10.23 -7.90
N ASP A 91 2.52 10.60 -8.66
CA ASP A 91 2.19 12.01 -8.96
C ASP A 91 1.75 12.77 -7.69
N TYR A 92 1.10 12.08 -6.74
CA TYR A 92 0.65 12.67 -5.47
C TYR A 92 1.64 12.47 -4.30
N SER A 93 2.71 11.71 -4.47
CA SER A 93 3.67 11.43 -3.39
C SER A 93 5.11 11.30 -3.88
N ASP A 94 5.92 12.29 -3.52
CA ASP A 94 7.36 12.27 -3.72
C ASP A 94 8.03 11.07 -3.03
N LYS A 95 7.48 10.65 -1.88
CA LYS A 95 7.97 9.46 -1.17
C LYS A 95 7.77 8.21 -2.00
N LEU A 96 6.57 8.00 -2.55
CA LEU A 96 6.27 6.83 -3.37
C LEU A 96 7.00 6.90 -4.72
N ASN A 97 7.12 8.09 -5.32
CA ASN A 97 7.94 8.30 -6.51
C ASN A 97 9.41 7.92 -6.25
N GLY A 98 10.01 8.37 -5.15
CA GLY A 98 11.37 8.00 -4.76
C GLY A 98 11.55 6.50 -4.50
N ILE A 99 10.51 5.81 -4.05
CA ILE A 99 10.50 4.36 -3.89
C ILE A 99 10.39 3.66 -5.25
N SER A 100 9.51 4.14 -6.13
CA SER A 100 9.35 3.65 -7.50
C SER A 100 10.67 3.70 -8.25
N VAL A 101 11.39 4.81 -8.20
CA VAL A 101 12.71 4.96 -8.83
C VAL A 101 13.69 3.90 -8.32
N LYS A 102 13.75 3.66 -7.01
CA LYS A 102 14.63 2.63 -6.41
C LYS A 102 14.18 1.21 -6.71
N ALA A 103 12.90 1.01 -6.98
CA ALA A 103 12.31 -0.30 -7.26
C ALA A 103 12.51 -0.74 -8.73
N LYS A 104 12.92 0.16 -9.64
CA LYS A 104 13.09 -0.14 -11.08
C LYS A 104 14.04 -1.30 -11.34
N ASP A 105 15.21 -1.30 -10.72
CA ASP A 105 16.21 -2.37 -10.92
C ASP A 105 15.70 -3.72 -10.43
N TYR A 106 15.02 -3.71 -9.27
CA TYR A 106 14.36 -4.91 -8.75
C TYR A 106 13.23 -5.39 -9.64
N ARG A 107 12.47 -4.49 -10.26
CA ARG A 107 11.38 -4.84 -11.17
C ARG A 107 11.91 -5.58 -12.39
N VAL A 108 12.97 -5.06 -13.02
CA VAL A 108 13.65 -5.74 -14.13
C VAL A 108 14.16 -7.13 -13.71
N ALA A 109 14.73 -7.24 -12.51
CA ALA A 109 15.19 -8.52 -11.99
C ALA A 109 14.02 -9.51 -11.75
N TYR A 110 12.92 -9.06 -11.16
CA TYR A 110 11.74 -9.90 -10.94
C TYR A 110 11.04 -10.29 -12.23
N ASP A 111 10.93 -9.39 -13.21
CA ASP A 111 10.36 -9.68 -14.54
C ASP A 111 11.18 -10.78 -15.23
N HIS A 112 12.50 -10.69 -15.19
CA HIS A 112 13.38 -11.71 -15.74
C HIS A 112 13.29 -13.04 -14.96
N CYS A 113 13.15 -13.01 -13.64
CA CYS A 113 12.89 -14.22 -12.85
C CYS A 113 11.57 -14.90 -13.25
N GLU A 114 10.51 -14.12 -13.46
CA GLU A 114 9.20 -14.64 -13.86
C GLU A 114 9.26 -15.22 -15.27
N GLU A 115 9.95 -14.57 -16.21
CA GLU A 115 10.17 -15.08 -17.56
C GLU A 115 10.91 -16.43 -17.54
N ILE A 116 12.01 -16.54 -16.78
CA ILE A 116 12.74 -17.81 -16.61
C ILE A 116 11.80 -18.89 -16.06
N LEU A 117 11.05 -18.56 -15.01
CA LEU A 117 10.12 -19.49 -14.36
C LEU A 117 9.02 -19.94 -15.32
N GLU A 118 8.40 -19.04 -16.08
CA GLU A 118 7.35 -19.36 -17.04
C GLU A 118 7.88 -20.29 -18.13
N GLN A 119 9.03 -19.94 -18.73
CA GLN A 119 9.66 -20.75 -19.76
C GLN A 119 10.03 -22.15 -19.25
N LEU A 120 10.54 -22.26 -18.02
CA LEU A 120 10.88 -23.54 -17.41
C LEU A 120 9.64 -24.35 -17.02
N SER A 121 8.58 -23.68 -16.54
CA SER A 121 7.30 -24.31 -16.17
C SER A 121 6.63 -24.94 -17.40
N VAL A 122 6.67 -24.27 -18.55
CA VAL A 122 6.16 -24.84 -19.81
C VAL A 122 6.87 -26.15 -20.17
N ILE A 123 8.18 -26.25 -19.90
CA ILE A 123 8.96 -27.48 -20.14
C ILE A 123 8.62 -28.52 -19.07
N ALA A 124 8.67 -28.17 -17.79
CA ALA A 124 8.45 -29.09 -16.66
C ALA A 124 7.02 -29.65 -16.62
N MET A 125 6.01 -28.91 -17.09
CA MET A 125 4.62 -29.36 -17.14
C MET A 125 4.23 -29.95 -18.50
N SER A 126 5.17 -30.00 -19.45
CA SER A 126 4.87 -30.63 -20.73
C SER A 126 4.83 -32.15 -20.54
N GLU A 127 3.62 -32.72 -20.53
CA GLU A 127 3.40 -34.17 -20.59
C GLU A 127 3.74 -34.72 -21.99
N VAL A 128 4.97 -34.47 -22.44
CA VAL A 128 5.44 -34.82 -23.79
C VAL A 128 6.28 -36.07 -23.76
N SER A 129 6.11 -36.92 -24.77
CA SER A 129 7.02 -38.01 -25.03
C SER A 129 8.40 -37.50 -25.46
N SER A 130 9.43 -38.34 -25.32
CA SER A 130 10.80 -38.04 -25.74
C SER A 130 10.87 -37.46 -27.17
N ASP A 131 10.17 -38.06 -28.13
CA ASP A 131 10.13 -37.59 -29.52
C ASP A 131 9.57 -36.16 -29.65
N ILE A 132 8.57 -35.80 -28.86
CA ILE A 132 7.95 -34.47 -28.91
C ILE A 132 8.84 -33.44 -28.21
N PHE A 133 9.49 -33.83 -27.11
CA PHE A 133 10.44 -32.99 -26.38
C PHE A 133 11.61 -32.55 -27.27
N GLU A 134 12.18 -33.50 -28.01
CA GLU A 134 13.27 -33.20 -28.95
C GLU A 134 12.77 -32.41 -30.17
N LYS A 135 11.65 -32.81 -30.79
CA LYS A 135 11.09 -32.10 -31.96
C LYS A 135 10.70 -30.65 -31.67
N ARG A 136 10.28 -30.33 -30.44
CA ARG A 136 9.93 -28.96 -30.02
C ARG A 136 11.15 -28.13 -29.59
N GLY A 137 12.36 -28.71 -29.60
CA GLY A 137 13.56 -28.03 -29.12
C GLY A 137 13.55 -27.72 -27.62
N CYS A 138 12.73 -28.43 -26.84
CA CYS A 138 12.61 -28.23 -25.40
C CYS A 138 13.96 -28.47 -24.70
N ARG A 139 14.74 -29.44 -25.19
CA ARG A 139 16.09 -29.74 -24.69
C ARG A 139 17.03 -28.55 -24.81
N THR A 140 17.18 -28.00 -26.01
CA THR A 140 18.05 -26.85 -26.28
C THR A 140 17.62 -25.64 -25.46
N LYS A 141 16.31 -25.39 -25.37
CA LYS A 141 15.75 -24.31 -24.56
C LYS A 141 16.04 -24.51 -23.07
N LEU A 142 15.82 -25.72 -22.55
CA LEU A 142 16.12 -26.07 -21.16
C LEU A 142 17.59 -25.83 -20.85
N PHE A 143 18.50 -26.34 -21.67
CA PHE A 143 19.94 -26.24 -21.40
C PHE A 143 20.38 -24.78 -21.38
N SER A 144 19.89 -23.98 -22.33
CA SER A 144 20.10 -22.52 -22.33
C SER A 144 19.59 -21.87 -21.05
N LEU A 145 18.40 -22.23 -20.55
CA LEU A 145 17.85 -21.69 -19.30
C LEU A 145 18.68 -22.10 -18.08
N ILE A 146 19.10 -23.36 -17.99
CA ILE A 146 19.94 -23.84 -16.89
C ILE A 146 21.28 -23.12 -16.86
N GLU A 147 21.90 -22.88 -18.02
CA GLU A 147 23.12 -22.10 -18.11
C GLU A 147 22.93 -20.65 -17.65
N VAL A 148 21.82 -20.00 -18.04
CA VAL A 148 21.49 -18.64 -17.60
C VAL A 148 21.31 -18.59 -16.08
N ILE A 149 20.59 -19.56 -15.50
CA ILE A 149 20.38 -19.65 -14.06
C ILE A 149 21.71 -19.86 -13.32
N ASP A 150 22.57 -20.76 -13.79
CA ASP A 150 23.88 -21.01 -13.18
C ASP A 150 24.78 -19.76 -13.27
N LYS A 151 24.88 -19.14 -14.45
CA LYS A 151 25.84 -18.04 -14.69
C LYS A 151 25.36 -16.70 -14.14
N ALA A 152 24.09 -16.34 -14.30
CA ALA A 152 23.59 -14.98 -14.11
C ALA A 152 22.11 -14.91 -13.68
N TYR A 153 21.70 -15.69 -12.66
CA TYR A 153 20.35 -15.55 -12.11
C TYR A 153 20.10 -14.11 -11.58
N PRO A 154 18.97 -13.46 -11.90
CA PRO A 154 18.78 -12.02 -11.63
C PRO A 154 18.84 -11.64 -10.15
N LEU A 155 18.38 -12.52 -9.25
CA LEU A 155 18.45 -12.31 -7.80
C LEU A 155 19.69 -12.99 -7.23
N VAL A 156 20.77 -12.22 -7.11
CA VAL A 156 22.11 -12.72 -6.73
C VAL A 156 22.11 -13.52 -5.44
N GLU A 157 21.29 -13.14 -4.45
CA GLU A 157 21.16 -13.86 -3.17
C GLU A 157 20.72 -15.33 -3.32
N TYR A 158 20.02 -15.68 -4.40
CA TYR A 158 19.54 -17.04 -4.67
C TYR A 158 20.45 -17.84 -5.60
N GLN A 159 21.44 -17.21 -6.22
CA GLN A 159 22.27 -17.84 -7.24
C GLN A 159 23.06 -19.04 -6.70
N SER A 160 23.66 -18.93 -5.51
CA SER A 160 24.44 -20.03 -4.93
C SER A 160 23.59 -21.27 -4.66
N ILE A 161 22.37 -21.07 -4.16
CA ILE A 161 21.41 -22.14 -3.88
C ILE A 161 20.99 -22.81 -5.19
N LEU A 162 20.64 -22.03 -6.22
CA LEU A 162 20.24 -22.57 -7.51
C LEU A 162 21.36 -23.36 -8.20
N ARG A 163 22.61 -22.85 -8.18
CA ARG A 163 23.78 -23.59 -8.67
C ARG A 163 23.95 -24.94 -7.96
N MET A 164 23.78 -24.94 -6.64
CA MET A 164 23.85 -26.16 -5.85
C MET A 164 22.73 -27.13 -6.23
N THR A 165 21.49 -26.66 -6.36
CA THR A 165 20.34 -27.47 -6.81
C THR A 165 20.62 -28.09 -8.17
N ILE A 166 21.04 -27.30 -9.17
CA ILE A 166 21.38 -27.78 -10.51
C ILE A 166 22.44 -28.89 -10.45
N ARG A 167 23.54 -28.66 -9.72
CA ARG A 167 24.63 -29.66 -9.61
C ARG A 167 24.16 -30.93 -8.92
N ASN A 168 23.32 -30.82 -7.89
CA ASN A 168 22.79 -31.95 -7.15
C ASN A 168 21.85 -32.79 -8.00
N VAL A 169 20.90 -32.17 -8.71
CA VAL A 169 19.98 -32.90 -9.58
C VAL A 169 20.73 -33.58 -10.73
N LEU A 170 21.71 -32.91 -11.34
CA LEU A 170 22.56 -33.53 -12.38
C LEU A 170 23.31 -34.76 -11.87
N ASN A 171 23.88 -34.68 -10.65
CA ASN A 171 24.56 -35.80 -10.02
C ASN A 171 23.61 -36.96 -9.75
N GLN A 172 22.39 -36.66 -9.27
CA GLN A 172 21.35 -37.65 -9.02
C GLN A 172 20.93 -38.34 -10.32
N GLN A 173 20.74 -37.59 -11.42
CA GLN A 173 20.38 -38.19 -12.71
C GLN A 173 21.49 -39.08 -13.27
N CYS A 174 22.75 -38.71 -13.08
CA CYS A 174 23.88 -39.59 -13.42
C CYS A 174 23.87 -40.89 -12.60
N GLN A 175 23.55 -40.83 -11.30
CA GLN A 175 23.43 -42.00 -10.43
C GLN A 175 22.25 -42.89 -10.83
N ASN A 176 21.14 -42.28 -11.23
CA ASN A 176 19.94 -42.97 -11.71
C ASN A 176 20.08 -43.55 -13.12
N HIS A 177 21.24 -43.42 -13.76
CA HIS A 177 21.51 -43.87 -15.13
C HIS A 177 20.67 -43.17 -16.21
N ASN A 178 20.20 -41.95 -15.93
CA ASN A 178 19.47 -41.10 -16.88
C ASN A 178 20.44 -40.28 -17.77
N VAL A 179 21.38 -40.99 -18.41
CA VAL A 179 22.42 -40.42 -19.28
C VAL A 179 22.55 -41.22 -20.56
N THR A 180 22.83 -40.56 -21.68
CA THR A 180 22.98 -41.17 -23.02
C THR A 180 24.24 -42.01 -23.14
N SER A 181 25.32 -41.62 -22.45
CA SER A 181 26.55 -42.40 -22.38
C SER A 181 27.04 -42.46 -20.94
N ARG A 182 27.42 -43.66 -20.49
CA ARG A 182 27.73 -43.91 -19.08
C ARG A 182 29.14 -43.37 -18.77
N PRO A 183 29.28 -42.38 -17.88
CA PRO A 183 30.59 -41.95 -17.41
C PRO A 183 31.23 -43.07 -16.57
N LYS A 184 32.57 -43.11 -16.55
CA LYS A 184 33.35 -44.15 -15.82
C LYS A 184 32.96 -44.24 -14.34
N ASN A 185 32.66 -43.11 -13.72
CA ASN A 185 32.10 -42.99 -12.38
C ASN A 185 31.49 -41.59 -12.20
N VAL A 186 30.76 -41.36 -11.10
CA VAL A 186 30.11 -40.07 -10.81
C VAL A 186 31.13 -38.93 -10.63
N LYS A 187 32.34 -39.21 -10.13
CA LYS A 187 33.38 -38.19 -9.96
C LYS A 187 33.83 -37.63 -11.31
N ALA A 188 34.04 -38.51 -12.29
CA ALA A 188 34.39 -38.12 -13.65
C ALA A 188 33.30 -37.25 -14.29
N PHE A 189 32.01 -37.50 -13.98
CA PHE A 189 30.90 -36.65 -14.42
C PHE A 189 30.90 -35.28 -13.73
N GLN A 190 31.21 -35.23 -12.43
CA GLN A 190 31.25 -33.98 -11.65
C GLN A 190 32.36 -33.02 -12.11
N GLU A 191 33.46 -33.58 -12.63
CA GLU A 191 34.61 -32.81 -13.15
C GLU A 191 34.33 -32.18 -14.52
N LEU A 192 33.27 -32.63 -15.22
CA LEU A 192 32.90 -32.06 -16.51
C LEU A 192 32.29 -30.65 -16.38
N PRO A 193 32.55 -29.76 -17.34
CA PRO A 193 31.82 -28.50 -17.51
C PRO A 193 30.30 -28.70 -17.56
N LEU A 194 29.54 -27.68 -17.14
CA LEU A 194 28.07 -27.76 -17.02
C LEU A 194 27.39 -28.12 -18.35
N ASP A 195 27.80 -27.49 -19.44
CA ASP A 195 27.34 -27.75 -20.81
C ASP A 195 27.50 -29.23 -21.18
N GLN A 196 28.70 -29.78 -20.95
CA GLN A 196 28.98 -31.20 -21.24
C GLN A 196 28.15 -32.14 -20.37
N ARG A 197 27.89 -31.76 -19.10
CA ARG A 197 27.04 -32.55 -18.21
C ARG A 197 25.58 -32.57 -18.65
N LEU A 198 25.08 -31.44 -19.17
CA LEU A 198 23.74 -31.33 -19.72
C LEU A 198 23.60 -32.17 -21.00
N ASP A 199 24.58 -32.10 -21.91
CA ASP A 199 24.58 -32.86 -23.17
C ASP A 199 24.55 -34.38 -22.96
N LEU A 200 25.10 -34.86 -21.85
CA LEU A 200 25.09 -36.28 -21.49
C LEU A 200 23.73 -36.77 -20.97
N LEU A 201 22.76 -35.91 -20.63
CA LEU A 201 21.46 -36.34 -20.14
C LEU A 201 20.63 -37.00 -21.26
N ASN A 202 19.87 -38.04 -20.91
CA ASN A 202 18.76 -38.49 -21.75
C ASN A 202 17.51 -37.62 -21.49
N PHE A 203 16.41 -37.95 -22.17
CA PHE A 203 15.14 -37.24 -22.01
C PHE A 203 14.67 -37.21 -20.55
N GLU A 204 14.68 -38.36 -19.88
CA GLU A 204 14.23 -38.51 -18.49
C GLU A 204 15.07 -37.65 -17.54
N GLY A 205 16.39 -37.65 -17.74
CA GLY A 205 17.31 -36.84 -16.95
C GLY A 205 17.11 -35.34 -17.16
N ALA A 206 16.96 -34.91 -18.42
CA ALA A 206 16.69 -33.52 -18.75
C ALA A 206 15.35 -33.05 -18.16
N PHE A 207 14.30 -33.86 -18.28
CA PHE A 207 12.99 -33.55 -17.72
C PHE A 207 13.03 -33.42 -16.20
N ALA A 208 13.67 -34.36 -15.50
CA ALA A 208 13.83 -34.30 -14.04
C ALA A 208 14.62 -33.06 -13.57
N VAL A 209 15.61 -32.60 -14.35
CA VAL A 209 16.31 -31.34 -14.08
C VAL A 209 15.35 -30.15 -14.20
N ALA A 210 14.52 -30.12 -15.24
CA ALA A 210 13.54 -29.06 -15.44
C ALA A 210 12.53 -28.98 -14.28
N GLU A 211 11.99 -30.13 -13.85
CA GLU A 211 11.04 -30.22 -12.74
C GLU A 211 11.65 -29.71 -11.43
N GLU A 212 12.84 -30.22 -11.07
CA GLU A 212 13.46 -29.90 -9.78
C GLU A 212 13.86 -28.41 -9.68
N VAL A 213 14.41 -27.87 -10.78
CA VAL A 213 14.78 -26.44 -10.83
C VAL A 213 13.53 -25.57 -10.84
N CYS A 214 12.47 -25.95 -11.56
CA CYS A 214 11.19 -25.24 -11.55
C CYS A 214 10.57 -25.21 -10.14
N ALA A 215 10.53 -26.36 -9.45
CA ALA A 215 10.05 -26.46 -8.07
C ALA A 215 10.84 -25.55 -7.12
N HIS A 216 12.17 -25.47 -7.28
CA HIS A 216 13.00 -24.58 -6.49
C HIS A 216 12.75 -23.09 -6.80
N LEU A 217 12.56 -22.71 -8.06
CA LEU A 217 12.21 -21.34 -8.45
C LEU A 217 10.84 -20.93 -7.88
N LEU A 218 9.84 -21.82 -7.92
CA LEU A 218 8.54 -21.60 -7.28
C LEU A 218 8.67 -21.39 -5.77
N LYS A 219 9.54 -22.16 -5.10
CA LYS A 219 9.83 -21.98 -3.67
C LYS A 219 10.45 -20.62 -3.40
N ILE A 220 11.39 -20.16 -4.23
CA ILE A 220 12.00 -18.82 -4.12
C ILE A 220 10.93 -17.74 -4.30
N LYS A 221 10.06 -17.85 -5.31
CA LYS A 221 8.95 -16.93 -5.54
C LYS A 221 8.08 -16.82 -4.28
N CYS A 222 7.60 -17.94 -3.73
CA CYS A 222 6.81 -17.95 -2.50
C CYS A 222 7.55 -17.33 -1.30
N GLN A 223 8.86 -17.56 -1.16
CA GLN A 223 9.67 -16.98 -0.09
C GLN A 223 9.81 -15.46 -0.23
N GLU A 224 10.06 -14.95 -1.43
CA GLU A 224 10.12 -13.51 -1.69
C GLU A 224 8.79 -12.84 -1.36
N GLU A 225 7.66 -13.45 -1.75
CA GLU A 225 6.33 -12.93 -1.42
C GLU A 225 6.09 -12.81 0.09
N GLN A 226 6.65 -13.71 0.91
CA GLN A 226 6.52 -13.68 2.37
C GLN A 226 7.49 -12.67 3.01
N LYS A 227 8.76 -12.66 2.59
CA LYS A 227 9.81 -11.80 3.16
C LYS A 227 9.62 -10.32 2.86
N ASN A 228 9.00 -10.00 1.73
CA ASN A 228 8.88 -8.61 1.26
C ASN A 228 7.90 -7.76 2.07
N SER A 229 7.16 -8.35 3.01
CA SER A 229 6.32 -7.61 3.96
C SER A 229 7.09 -6.55 4.78
N ASN A 230 8.41 -6.72 4.94
CA ASN A 230 9.27 -5.78 5.68
C ASN A 230 10.13 -4.88 4.79
N ASN A 231 10.24 -5.17 3.48
CA ASN A 231 11.04 -4.38 2.54
C ASN A 231 10.12 -3.68 1.53
N PHE A 232 9.83 -2.40 1.81
CA PHE A 232 8.91 -1.60 1.02
C PHE A 232 9.36 -1.47 -0.45
N ILE A 233 10.66 -1.38 -0.73
CA ILE A 233 11.19 -1.25 -2.10
C ILE A 233 10.97 -2.54 -2.89
N LYS A 234 11.30 -3.71 -2.31
CA LYS A 234 11.07 -4.99 -2.96
C LYS A 234 9.58 -5.28 -3.16
N SER A 235 8.74 -5.00 -2.16
CA SER A 235 7.29 -5.12 -2.29
C SER A 235 6.75 -4.24 -3.43
N TRP A 236 7.23 -3.01 -3.53
CA TRP A 236 6.86 -2.07 -4.59
C TRP A 236 7.33 -2.53 -5.97
N ALA A 237 8.52 -3.10 -6.07
CA ALA A 237 9.04 -3.68 -7.31
C ALA A 237 8.15 -4.81 -7.83
N GLN A 238 7.55 -5.60 -6.93
CA GLN A 238 6.58 -6.64 -7.23
C GLN A 238 5.14 -6.12 -7.41
N GLY A 239 4.94 -4.80 -7.45
CA GLY A 239 3.63 -4.18 -7.62
C GLY A 239 2.71 -4.35 -6.41
N ARG A 240 3.23 -4.31 -5.18
CA ARG A 240 2.44 -4.53 -3.95
C ARG A 240 2.66 -3.46 -2.90
N LEU A 241 1.58 -3.01 -2.27
CA LEU A 241 1.57 -2.11 -1.12
C LEU A 241 0.74 -2.73 0.02
N ALA A 242 1.37 -3.03 1.16
CA ALA A 242 0.69 -3.61 2.31
C ALA A 242 0.38 -2.57 3.40
N LEU A 243 -0.89 -2.42 3.77
CA LEU A 243 -1.41 -1.47 4.76
C LEU A 243 -2.17 -2.21 5.88
N ARG A 244 -1.44 -2.85 6.80
CA ARG A 244 -2.01 -3.78 7.82
C ARG A 244 -2.91 -3.12 8.86
N ASP A 245 -2.66 -1.87 9.14
CA ASP A 245 -3.28 -1.02 10.15
C ASP A 245 -4.27 -0.02 9.53
N THR A 246 -4.64 -0.22 8.27
CA THR A 246 -5.61 0.62 7.56
C THR A 246 -6.78 -0.24 7.13
N ASP A 247 -7.98 0.25 7.37
CA ASP A 247 -9.23 -0.38 6.99
C ASP A 247 -9.55 -0.18 5.50
N GLU A 248 -10.55 -0.91 5.03
CA GLU A 248 -10.93 -0.95 3.62
C GLU A 248 -11.50 0.38 3.13
N ARG A 249 -12.41 0.99 3.89
CA ARG A 249 -13.07 2.24 3.52
C ARG A 249 -12.07 3.38 3.29
N THR A 250 -11.05 3.50 4.14
CA THR A 250 -10.03 4.53 4.04
C THR A 250 -9.19 4.37 2.79
N VAL A 251 -8.82 3.12 2.45
CA VAL A 251 -8.09 2.85 1.21
C VAL A 251 -8.97 3.10 -0.01
N ALA A 252 -10.26 2.75 0.05
CA ALA A 252 -11.20 3.03 -1.04
C ALA A 252 -11.31 4.53 -1.31
N SER A 253 -11.56 5.36 -0.29
CA SER A 253 -11.64 6.82 -0.42
C SER A 253 -10.33 7.43 -0.95
N LEU A 254 -9.16 6.93 -0.52
CA LEU A 254 -7.88 7.40 -1.06
C LEU A 254 -7.73 7.04 -2.54
N VAL A 255 -8.10 5.82 -2.94
CA VAL A 255 -7.99 5.37 -4.33
C VAL A 255 -8.92 6.16 -5.23
N GLU A 256 -10.18 6.36 -4.81
CA GLU A 256 -11.18 7.16 -5.53
C GLU A 256 -10.72 8.61 -5.69
N TRP A 257 -10.29 9.24 -4.59
CA TRP A 257 -9.73 10.59 -4.62
C TRP A 257 -8.54 10.71 -5.58
N ALA A 258 -7.64 9.72 -5.58
CA ALA A 258 -6.45 9.75 -6.42
C ALA A 258 -6.77 9.63 -7.92
N TYR A 259 -7.82 8.90 -8.30
CA TYR A 259 -8.24 8.78 -9.70
C TYR A 259 -9.00 10.00 -10.19
N ASP A 260 -9.99 10.43 -9.42
CA ASP A 260 -10.93 11.43 -9.89
C ASP A 260 -10.43 12.85 -9.66
N ASN A 261 -9.45 13.03 -8.75
CA ASN A 261 -8.98 14.34 -8.29
C ASN A 261 -10.15 15.27 -7.91
N THR A 262 -11.24 14.67 -7.43
CA THR A 262 -12.51 15.29 -7.09
C THR A 262 -12.64 15.43 -5.58
N THR A 263 -13.83 15.87 -5.15
CA THR A 263 -14.25 15.96 -3.76
C THR A 263 -13.95 14.68 -2.98
N LEU A 264 -13.17 14.81 -1.91
CA LEU A 264 -12.95 13.72 -0.98
C LEU A 264 -14.27 13.24 -0.35
N GLU A 265 -14.62 11.97 -0.58
CA GLU A 265 -15.75 11.31 0.06
C GLU A 265 -15.33 10.64 1.37
N PHE A 266 -16.05 10.93 2.45
CA PHE A 266 -15.89 10.32 3.76
C PHE A 266 -17.25 10.14 4.43
N GLY A 267 -17.37 9.14 5.30
CA GLY A 267 -18.65 8.73 5.89
C GLY A 267 -18.89 9.31 7.28
N ASP A 268 -17.82 9.56 8.02
CA ASP A 268 -17.84 10.09 9.38
C ASP A 268 -16.49 10.74 9.72
N ALA A 269 -16.41 11.39 10.87
CA ALA A 269 -15.20 12.06 11.35
C ALA A 269 -14.00 11.12 11.55
N GLU A 270 -14.25 9.90 12.03
CA GLU A 270 -13.18 8.92 12.25
C GLU A 270 -12.60 8.49 10.90
N HIS A 271 -13.45 8.26 9.91
CA HIS A 271 -13.05 7.97 8.53
C HIS A 271 -12.18 9.10 7.95
N LEU A 272 -12.58 10.37 8.14
CA LEU A 272 -11.79 11.51 7.67
C LEU A 272 -10.41 11.59 8.36
N TYR A 273 -10.33 11.26 9.66
CA TYR A 273 -9.07 11.20 10.39
C TYR A 273 -8.19 10.01 9.95
N ASP A 274 -8.81 8.86 9.66
CA ASP A 274 -8.12 7.67 9.13
C ASP A 274 -7.52 7.97 7.74
N ILE A 275 -8.28 8.66 6.87
CA ILE A 275 -7.80 9.13 5.56
C ILE A 275 -6.63 10.08 5.74
N TRP A 276 -6.75 11.07 6.62
CA TRP A 276 -5.64 11.98 6.93
C TRP A 276 -4.39 11.23 7.38
N THR A 277 -4.54 10.27 8.30
CA THR A 277 -3.44 9.47 8.84
C THR A 277 -2.74 8.68 7.73
N LEU A 278 -3.53 8.06 6.85
CA LEU A 278 -3.01 7.34 5.69
C LEU A 278 -2.28 8.27 4.72
N ALA A 279 -2.89 9.39 4.36
CA ALA A 279 -2.34 10.39 3.45
C ALA A 279 -1.00 10.94 3.99
N ALA A 280 -0.94 11.32 5.27
CA ALA A 280 0.27 11.79 5.91
C ALA A 280 1.38 10.73 5.91
N ARG A 281 1.04 9.46 6.16
CA ARG A 281 2.00 8.34 6.15
C ARG A 281 2.55 8.05 4.76
N LEU A 282 1.70 8.13 3.73
CA LEU A 282 2.08 7.96 2.34
C LEU A 282 2.68 9.23 1.72
N LYS A 283 2.68 10.36 2.45
CA LYS A 283 3.13 11.68 1.98
C LYS A 283 2.31 12.21 0.79
N PHE A 284 0.99 12.04 0.87
CA PHE A 284 0.02 12.67 -0.02
C PHE A 284 -0.30 14.04 0.57
N GLU A 285 0.59 15.00 0.36
CA GLU A 285 0.57 16.28 1.11
C GLU A 285 -0.70 17.08 0.86
N LEU A 286 -1.18 17.13 -0.39
CA LEU A 286 -2.41 17.83 -0.76
C LEU A 286 -3.65 17.21 -0.10
N LEU A 287 -3.78 15.88 -0.15
CA LEU A 287 -4.89 15.18 0.50
C LEU A 287 -4.83 15.34 2.02
N ALA A 288 -3.63 15.21 2.62
CA ALA A 288 -3.46 15.38 4.05
C ALA A 288 -3.81 16.81 4.49
N ALA A 289 -3.46 17.83 3.69
CA ALA A 289 -3.84 19.21 3.96
C ALA A 289 -5.36 19.41 3.85
N ASP A 290 -6.02 18.92 2.79
CA ASP A 290 -7.49 19.04 2.62
C ASP A 290 -8.23 18.36 3.78
N CYS A 291 -7.85 17.13 4.15
CA CYS A 291 -8.45 16.44 5.30
C CYS A 291 -8.27 17.26 6.58
N MET A 292 -7.07 17.79 6.81
CA MET A 292 -6.75 18.55 8.01
C MET A 292 -7.54 19.86 8.09
N ASP A 293 -7.69 20.56 6.97
CA ASP A 293 -8.43 21.82 6.92
C ASP A 293 -9.93 21.61 7.14
N ARG A 294 -10.50 20.52 6.62
CA ARG A 294 -11.90 20.15 6.88
C ARG A 294 -12.13 19.79 8.35
N ILE A 295 -11.27 18.93 8.91
CA ILE A 295 -11.35 18.54 10.33
C ILE A 295 -11.20 19.78 11.22
N PHE A 296 -10.20 20.62 10.95
CA PHE A 296 -9.93 21.80 11.75
C PHE A 296 -11.07 22.81 11.69
N SER A 297 -11.57 23.13 10.49
CA SER A 297 -12.63 24.13 10.33
C SER A 297 -13.91 23.68 11.03
N ALA A 298 -14.32 22.43 10.79
CA ALA A 298 -15.50 21.87 11.46
C ALA A 298 -15.33 21.79 12.98
N ALA A 299 -14.15 21.43 13.49
CA ALA A 299 -13.90 21.42 14.92
C ALA A 299 -13.91 22.83 15.52
N SER A 300 -13.28 23.81 14.85
CA SER A 300 -13.23 25.21 15.29
C SER A 300 -14.63 25.81 15.34
N ASP A 301 -15.42 25.66 14.27
CA ASP A 301 -16.78 26.19 14.19
C ASP A 301 -17.67 25.60 15.30
N ASN A 302 -17.54 24.29 15.58
CA ASN A 302 -18.28 23.65 16.66
C ASN A 302 -17.85 24.15 18.05
N ILE A 303 -16.55 24.37 18.27
CA ILE A 303 -16.03 24.92 19.53
C ILE A 303 -16.54 26.35 19.74
N ASP A 304 -16.45 27.20 18.71
CA ASP A 304 -16.89 28.58 18.77
C ASP A 304 -18.41 28.69 18.97
N HIS A 305 -19.18 27.86 18.26
CA HIS A 305 -20.62 27.75 18.46
C HIS A 305 -20.97 27.32 19.89
N ALA A 306 -20.27 26.33 20.44
CA ALA A 306 -20.53 25.87 21.80
C ALA A 306 -20.23 26.96 22.84
N PHE A 307 -19.10 27.67 22.70
CA PHE A 307 -18.80 28.79 23.59
C PHE A 307 -19.76 29.96 23.44
N ALA A 308 -20.29 30.22 22.24
CA ALA A 308 -21.29 31.27 22.02
C ALA A 308 -22.65 30.94 22.66
N ASN A 309 -22.94 29.66 22.90
CA ASN A 309 -24.20 29.18 23.47
C ASN A 309 -24.05 28.64 24.90
N ASP A 310 -22.94 28.92 25.59
CA ASP A 310 -22.63 28.44 26.94
C ASP A 310 -22.74 26.91 27.11
N ILE A 311 -22.46 26.14 26.03
CA ILE A 311 -22.44 24.67 26.05
C ILE A 311 -21.11 24.19 26.64
N SER A 312 -21.16 23.26 27.59
CA SER A 312 -19.93 22.71 28.21
C SER A 312 -19.10 21.91 27.20
N LEU A 313 -17.78 22.02 27.33
CA LEU A 313 -16.85 21.22 26.52
C LEU A 313 -16.91 19.72 26.87
N GLY A 314 -17.31 19.39 28.10
CA GLY A 314 -17.56 18.02 28.53
C GLY A 314 -18.69 17.34 27.74
N TYR A 315 -19.74 18.08 27.40
CA TYR A 315 -20.83 17.60 26.54
C TYR A 315 -20.33 17.31 25.12
N LEU A 316 -19.57 18.24 24.54
CA LEU A 316 -19.03 18.12 23.18
C LEU A 316 -18.03 16.98 22.99
N THR A 317 -17.30 16.65 24.05
CA THR A 317 -16.31 15.56 24.05
C THR A 317 -16.93 14.20 24.37
N GLY A 318 -18.25 14.15 24.66
CA GLY A 318 -18.96 12.95 25.05
C GLY A 318 -18.60 12.43 26.44
N LEU A 319 -18.00 13.27 27.29
CA LEU A 319 -17.59 12.93 28.66
C LEU A 319 -18.65 13.26 29.71
N ASP A 320 -19.55 14.21 29.40
CA ASP A 320 -20.76 14.45 30.18
C ASP A 320 -21.91 13.59 29.63
N THR A 321 -22.10 12.39 30.19
CA THR A 321 -23.23 11.50 29.88
C THR A 321 -24.52 11.87 30.62
N GLU A 322 -24.49 12.88 31.48
CA GLU A 322 -25.61 13.30 32.31
C GLU A 322 -26.16 14.65 31.83
N GLN A 323 -27.11 14.65 30.88
CA GLN A 323 -28.18 15.66 30.87
C GLN A 323 -29.30 15.31 29.89
N ASP A 324 -30.52 15.23 30.44
CA ASP A 324 -31.82 15.26 29.77
C ASP A 324 -31.98 16.56 28.95
N THR A 325 -31.29 16.66 27.81
CA THR A 325 -31.47 17.73 26.83
C THR A 325 -32.03 17.17 25.52
N PRO A 326 -32.88 17.96 24.83
CA PRO A 326 -33.76 17.45 23.80
C PRO A 326 -32.98 16.83 22.64
N SER A 327 -33.46 15.66 22.20
CA SER A 327 -32.91 14.77 21.17
C SER A 327 -32.74 15.39 19.76
N SER A 328 -32.77 16.72 19.64
CA SER A 328 -32.65 17.50 18.41
C SER A 328 -31.23 18.02 18.13
N LEU A 329 -30.31 17.96 19.10
CA LEU A 329 -28.88 18.30 18.90
C LEU A 329 -27.98 17.06 18.79
N VAL A 330 -28.57 15.88 18.92
CA VAL A 330 -27.89 14.60 18.84
C VAL A 330 -27.72 14.24 17.36
N VAL A 331 -26.48 13.94 16.97
CA VAL A 331 -26.03 13.10 15.82
C VAL A 331 -25.39 13.79 14.59
N ALA A 332 -25.40 15.11 14.39
CA ALA A 332 -24.95 15.60 13.06
C ALA A 332 -23.43 15.54 12.79
N ASP A 333 -22.52 15.72 13.76
CA ASP A 333 -21.08 15.58 13.49
C ASP A 333 -20.28 15.24 14.74
N ASN A 334 -19.91 13.97 14.88
CA ASN A 334 -19.03 13.48 15.96
C ASN A 334 -17.56 13.94 15.80
N ILE A 335 -17.31 14.95 14.94
CA ILE A 335 -15.98 15.48 14.62
C ILE A 335 -15.26 15.92 15.87
N LEU A 336 -15.93 16.64 16.76
CA LEU A 336 -15.29 17.20 17.93
C LEU A 336 -14.85 16.11 18.92
N ALA A 337 -15.69 15.11 19.19
CA ALA A 337 -15.32 13.99 20.05
C ALA A 337 -14.19 13.15 19.44
N THR A 338 -14.22 12.89 18.12
CA THR A 338 -13.13 12.21 17.40
C THR A 338 -11.83 13.00 17.50
N VAL A 339 -11.84 14.31 17.23
CA VAL A 339 -10.65 15.16 17.32
C VAL A 339 -10.07 15.15 18.74
N PHE A 340 -10.90 15.32 19.77
CA PHE A 340 -10.43 15.26 21.15
C PHE A 340 -9.88 13.88 21.51
N LYS A 341 -10.59 12.79 21.16
CA LYS A 341 -10.14 11.42 21.39
C LYS A 341 -8.76 11.17 20.80
N HIS A 342 -8.53 11.57 19.55
CA HIS A 342 -7.25 11.38 18.89
C HIS A 342 -6.16 12.31 19.42
N VAL A 343 -6.44 13.60 19.55
CA VAL A 343 -5.44 14.57 20.03
C VAL A 343 -4.95 14.24 21.45
N LEU A 344 -5.85 13.79 22.32
CA LEU A 344 -5.51 13.49 23.71
C LEU A 344 -4.74 12.17 23.87
N ARG A 345 -5.02 11.16 23.02
CA ARG A 345 -4.49 9.80 23.16
C ARG A 345 -3.33 9.48 22.23
N ASP A 346 -3.31 10.06 21.04
CA ASP A 346 -2.29 9.74 20.04
C ASP A 346 -0.93 10.22 20.53
N LYS A 347 0.10 9.43 20.23
CA LYS A 347 1.48 9.76 20.62
C LYS A 347 2.00 11.02 19.91
N ASN A 348 1.56 11.24 18.68
CA ASN A 348 1.99 12.33 17.81
C ASN A 348 0.78 12.95 17.11
N PRO A 349 -0.09 13.67 17.84
CA PRO A 349 -1.26 14.27 17.24
C PRO A 349 -0.84 15.41 16.29
N PRO A 350 -1.63 15.69 15.24
CA PRO A 350 -1.33 16.79 14.34
C PRO A 350 -1.25 18.12 15.10
N PRO A 351 -0.17 18.92 14.93
CA PRO A 351 0.04 20.13 15.72
C PRO A 351 -1.14 21.10 15.67
N LYS A 352 -1.73 21.31 14.48
CA LYS A 352 -2.85 22.21 14.25
C LYS A 352 -4.09 21.85 15.08
N LEU A 353 -4.46 20.56 15.15
CA LEU A 353 -5.57 20.11 16.00
C LEU A 353 -5.18 20.12 17.48
N SER A 354 -3.92 19.82 17.77
CA SER A 354 -3.41 19.86 19.14
C SER A 354 -3.47 21.26 19.74
N ASP A 355 -3.08 22.28 18.97
CA ASP A 355 -3.21 23.70 19.36
C ASP A 355 -4.67 24.06 19.62
N LEU A 356 -5.57 23.70 18.68
CA LEU A 356 -7.01 23.96 18.80
C LEU A 356 -7.60 23.36 20.09
N VAL A 357 -7.35 22.07 20.33
CA VAL A 357 -7.85 21.36 21.51
C VAL A 357 -7.27 21.93 22.80
N VAL A 358 -5.96 22.22 22.84
CA VAL A 358 -5.32 22.82 24.01
C VAL A 358 -5.91 24.19 24.33
N HIS A 359 -6.13 25.04 23.34
CA HIS A 359 -6.75 26.35 23.54
C HIS A 359 -8.22 26.25 23.95
N ALA A 360 -8.99 25.36 23.33
CA ALA A 360 -10.38 25.11 23.70
C ALA A 360 -10.49 24.61 25.15
N LEU A 361 -9.64 23.65 25.54
CA LEU A 361 -9.54 23.17 26.91
C LEU A 361 -9.14 24.31 27.85
N ALA A 362 -8.10 25.09 27.56
CA ALA A 362 -7.68 26.18 28.44
C ALA A 362 -8.79 27.24 28.66
N ARG A 363 -9.63 27.48 27.64
CA ARG A 363 -10.77 28.41 27.72
C ARG A 363 -11.96 27.83 28.49
N GLY A 364 -12.26 26.54 28.33
CA GLY A 364 -13.48 25.89 28.83
C GLY A 364 -13.27 24.87 29.94
N MET A 365 -12.07 24.73 30.51
CA MET A 365 -11.78 23.73 31.54
C MET A 365 -12.47 24.05 32.86
N ASP A 366 -13.21 23.08 33.39
CA ASP A 366 -13.66 23.05 34.78
C ASP A 366 -13.04 21.88 35.56
N SER A 367 -13.28 21.84 36.86
CA SER A 367 -12.71 20.80 37.74
C SER A 367 -13.25 19.40 37.46
N LYS A 368 -14.49 19.28 36.96
CA LYS A 368 -15.13 18.00 36.64
C LYS A 368 -14.54 17.42 35.36
N LEU A 369 -14.44 18.23 34.31
CA LEU A 369 -13.83 17.88 33.04
C LEU A 369 -12.36 17.51 33.21
N TRP A 370 -11.59 18.26 34.02
CA TRP A 370 -10.21 17.92 34.34
C TRP A 370 -10.08 16.54 35.01
N ALA A 371 -10.93 16.26 36.00
CA ALA A 371 -10.91 14.99 36.72
C ALA A 371 -11.17 13.79 35.80
N GLN A 372 -11.95 13.97 34.73
CA GLN A 372 -12.22 12.95 33.71
C GLN A 372 -11.08 12.85 32.69
N LEU A 373 -10.49 13.97 32.26
CA LEU A 373 -9.47 14.01 31.21
C LEU A 373 -8.08 13.53 31.68
N GLN A 374 -7.73 13.74 32.95
CA GLN A 374 -6.40 13.44 33.48
C GLN A 374 -5.95 11.97 33.31
N THR A 375 -6.89 11.05 33.12
CA THR A 375 -6.60 9.61 32.94
C THR A 375 -6.29 9.24 31.49
N PHE A 376 -6.61 10.11 30.53
CA PHE A 376 -6.47 9.85 29.09
C PHE A 376 -5.50 10.80 28.38
N ILE A 377 -5.18 11.93 28.99
CA ILE A 377 -4.30 12.95 28.41
C ILE A 377 -2.84 12.45 28.38
N SER A 378 -2.19 12.56 27.24
CA SER A 378 -0.75 12.30 27.16
C SER A 378 0.05 13.34 27.97
N PRO A 379 1.22 12.98 28.54
CA PRO A 379 2.03 13.90 29.33
C PRO A 379 2.43 15.18 28.58
N ASP A 380 2.66 15.06 27.27
CA ASP A 380 3.03 16.19 26.41
C ASP A 380 1.88 17.20 26.27
N ILE A 381 0.65 16.70 26.06
CA ILE A 381 -0.54 17.55 25.97
C ILE A 381 -0.87 18.16 27.33
N GLN A 382 -0.70 17.39 28.42
CA GLN A 382 -0.86 17.90 29.79
C GLN A 382 0.05 19.11 30.05
N ARG A 383 1.34 19.01 29.69
CA ARG A 383 2.28 20.13 29.84
C ARG A 383 1.83 21.36 29.08
N ARG A 384 1.48 21.18 27.79
CA ARG A 384 1.03 22.27 26.92
C ARG A 384 -0.26 22.93 27.41
N LEU A 385 -1.16 22.14 28.00
CA LEU A 385 -2.38 22.65 28.62
C LEU A 385 -2.10 23.48 29.87
N ILE A 386 -1.15 23.07 30.72
CA ILE A 386 -0.72 23.87 31.87
C ILE A 386 -0.15 25.21 31.39
N ASP A 387 0.72 25.19 30.39
CA ASP A 387 1.30 26.41 29.81
C ASP A 387 0.20 27.35 29.26
N ALA A 388 -0.78 26.80 28.53
CA ALA A 388 -1.90 27.55 28.00
C ALA A 388 -2.83 28.13 29.10
N LEU A 389 -3.06 27.39 30.18
CA LEU A 389 -3.83 27.85 31.34
C LEU A 389 -3.12 28.98 32.09
N LEU A 390 -1.80 28.93 32.22
CA LEU A 390 -1.00 30.00 32.82
C LEU A 390 -1.07 31.28 31.99
N ALA A 391 -0.83 31.17 30.68
CA ALA A 391 -0.95 32.31 29.76
C ALA A 391 -2.37 32.93 29.74
N SER A 392 -3.40 32.08 29.84
CA SER A 392 -4.80 32.53 29.92
C SER A 392 -5.12 33.27 31.23
N LYS A 393 -4.39 33.01 32.32
CA LYS A 393 -4.54 33.76 33.58
C LYS A 393 -3.84 35.11 33.52
N GLU A 394 -2.65 35.17 32.95
CA GLU A 394 -1.89 36.42 32.77
C GLU A 394 -2.69 37.43 31.95
N THR A 395 -3.27 36.98 30.83
CA THR A 395 -4.11 37.83 29.97
C THR A 395 -5.39 38.34 30.64
N LYS A 396 -6.03 37.53 31.52
CA LYS A 396 -7.20 37.99 32.31
C LYS A 396 -6.82 39.07 33.32
N ILE A 397 -5.68 38.92 34.00
CA ILE A 397 -5.18 39.92 34.96
C ILE A 397 -4.89 41.25 34.25
N GLU A 398 -4.32 41.21 33.05
CA GLU A 398 -4.09 42.41 32.24
C GLU A 398 -5.40 43.06 31.76
N GLN A 399 -6.38 42.28 31.31
CA GLN A 399 -7.69 42.80 30.89
C GLN A 399 -8.48 43.42 32.05
N ASP A 400 -8.43 42.82 33.24
CA ASP A 400 -9.09 43.35 34.45
C ASP A 400 -8.39 44.62 34.97
N SER A 401 -7.07 44.72 34.80
CA SER A 401 -6.29 45.92 35.11
C SER A 401 -6.61 47.08 34.16
N THR A 402 -6.78 46.80 32.86
CA THR A 402 -7.14 47.82 31.85
C THR A 402 -8.59 48.28 31.95
N ASN A 403 -9.50 47.42 32.43
CA ASN A 403 -10.93 47.74 32.62
C ASN A 403 -11.25 48.46 33.95
N GLY A 404 -10.24 48.89 34.72
CA GLY A 404 -10.42 49.83 35.83
C GLY A 404 -11.16 49.27 37.06
N LYS A 405 -11.34 47.95 37.18
CA LYS A 405 -11.76 47.34 38.44
C LYS A 405 -10.56 47.26 39.37
N LEU A 406 -10.31 48.36 40.08
CA LEU A 406 -9.36 48.43 41.18
C LEU A 406 -9.73 47.35 42.22
N ILE A 407 -9.03 46.22 42.20
CA ILE A 407 -9.12 45.22 43.27
C ILE A 407 -8.50 45.88 44.51
N LYS A 408 -9.34 46.41 45.40
CA LYS A 408 -8.92 46.79 46.75
C LYS A 408 -8.44 45.52 47.44
N PHE A 409 -7.13 45.37 47.58
CA PHE A 409 -6.54 44.50 48.58
C PHE A 409 -6.91 45.08 49.96
N GLU A 410 -7.94 44.54 50.61
CA GLU A 410 -8.15 44.71 52.04
C GLU A 410 -7.07 43.90 52.79
N GLY A 411 -5.90 44.52 52.91
CA GLY A 411 -4.82 44.06 53.76
C GLY A 411 -5.09 44.43 55.23
N GLN A 412 -5.08 43.39 56.06
CA GLN A 412 -4.60 43.38 57.45
C GLN A 412 -5.17 44.41 58.42
N GLN A 413 -6.15 43.96 59.20
CA GLN A 413 -6.36 44.44 60.56
C GLN A 413 -5.11 44.17 61.40
N GLU A 414 -4.32 45.21 61.66
CA GLU A 414 -3.35 45.25 62.75
C GLU A 414 -4.11 45.18 64.09
N GLY A 415 -4.00 44.05 64.78
CA GLY A 415 -4.39 43.92 66.18
C GLY A 415 -3.43 44.72 67.06
N ARG A 416 -3.91 45.86 67.55
CA ARG A 416 -3.24 46.71 68.54
C ARG A 416 -3.05 45.98 69.88
N ILE A 417 -1.83 46.09 70.38
CA ILE A 417 -1.46 45.92 71.79
C ILE A 417 -2.04 47.11 72.58
N ALA A 418 -2.78 46.80 73.65
CA ALA A 418 -2.81 47.57 74.91
C ALA A 418 -3.28 46.64 76.03
#